data_AF-A0A514ZT95-F1
#
_entry.id   AF-A0A514ZT95-F1
#
_cell.length_a   1.000
_cell.length_b   1.000
_cell.length_c   1.000
_cell.angle_alpha   90.00
_cell.angle_beta   90.00
_cell.angle_gamma   90.00
#
_symmetry.space_group_name_H-M   'P 1'
#
loop_
_entity.id
_entity.type
_entity.pdbx_description
1 polymer ?
#
loop_
_entity_poly.entity_id
_entity_poly.type
_entity_poly.pdbx_seq_one_letter_code
_entity_poly.pdbx_strand_id
1 'polypeptide(L)'
;MPILTFTTAVPTNSDKNGTDVLFYYKTHDSLIRQKIHIVGSDNAWTMTTDEKTAYTQRLFTSAIAYINAYWKRHHKLPEEQTEVHQGIDFHIQSEQKTAWKGYMLELV
;
A
#
# COMPACT_ATOMS: atom_id res chain seq x y z
N MET A 1 17.17 12.53 -0.63
CA MET A 1 15.95 11.92 -0.07
C MET A 1 15.21 11.23 -1.21
N PRO A 2 14.87 9.94 -1.11
CA PRO A 2 14.23 9.24 -2.21
C PRO A 2 12.78 9.71 -2.40
N ILE A 3 12.40 9.91 -3.66
CA ILE A 3 11.01 10.12 -4.06
C ILE A 3 10.49 8.81 -4.65
N LEU A 4 9.37 8.32 -4.12
CA LEU A 4 8.69 7.11 -4.59
C LEU A 4 7.50 7.49 -5.46
N THR A 5 7.46 6.98 -6.69
CA THR A 5 6.32 7.15 -7.60
C THR A 5 5.54 5.85 -7.71
N PHE A 6 4.30 5.86 -7.23
CA PHE A 6 3.40 4.71 -7.30
C PHE A 6 2.69 4.64 -8.64
N THR A 7 2.70 3.46 -9.24
CA THR A 7 2.29 3.28 -10.65
C THR A 7 1.19 2.26 -10.84
N THR A 8 1.11 1.23 -9.98
CA THR A 8 0.18 0.12 -10.17
C THR A 8 -0.24 -0.43 -8.82
N ALA A 9 -1.50 -0.86 -8.72
CA ALA A 9 -2.04 -1.64 -7.62
C ALA A 9 -2.63 -2.92 -8.21
N VAL A 10 -2.29 -4.08 -7.65
CA VAL A 10 -2.76 -5.39 -8.12
C VAL A 10 -3.34 -6.16 -6.94
N PRO A 11 -4.66 -6.45 -6.93
CA PRO A 11 -5.24 -7.36 -5.94
C PRO A 11 -4.63 -8.76 -6.09
N THR A 12 -4.27 -9.40 -4.97
CA THR A 12 -3.61 -10.72 -4.97
C THR A 12 -4.49 -11.86 -4.50
N ASN A 13 -5.63 -11.59 -3.85
CA ASN A 13 -6.58 -12.61 -3.43
C ASN A 13 -7.96 -12.40 -4.08
N SER A 14 -8.36 -13.30 -4.97
CA SER A 14 -9.75 -13.35 -5.48
C SER A 14 -10.66 -14.23 -4.60
N ASP A 15 -10.06 -15.07 -3.76
CA ASP A 15 -10.65 -16.30 -3.24
C ASP A 15 -10.51 -16.49 -1.72
N LYS A 16 -9.85 -15.55 -1.02
CA LYS A 16 -9.81 -15.48 0.45
C LYS A 16 -10.37 -14.13 0.90
N ASN A 17 -10.89 -14.11 2.14
CA ASN A 17 -11.73 -13.09 2.76
C ASN A 17 -11.16 -11.64 2.88
N GLY A 18 -10.32 -11.19 1.94
CA GLY A 18 -10.48 -9.90 1.26
C GLY A 18 -9.25 -9.02 1.06
N THR A 19 -9.32 -8.31 -0.08
CA THR A 19 -8.44 -7.33 -0.73
C THR A 19 -7.00 -7.18 -0.21
N ASP A 20 -6.21 -8.22 -0.38
CA ASP A 20 -4.76 -8.11 -0.36
C ASP A 20 -4.32 -7.40 -1.65
N VAL A 21 -3.39 -6.45 -1.53
CA VAL A 21 -2.99 -5.61 -2.65
C VAL A 21 -1.48 -5.45 -2.69
N LEU A 22 -0.90 -5.67 -3.87
CA LEU A 22 0.46 -5.27 -4.20
C LEU A 22 0.48 -3.85 -4.76
N PHE A 23 1.10 -2.93 -4.05
CA PHE A 23 1.37 -1.58 -4.56
C PHE A 23 2.78 -1.49 -5.13
N TYR A 24 2.87 -1.16 -6.41
CA TYR A 24 4.14 -1.03 -7.12
C TYR A 24 4.59 0.43 -7.21
N TYR A 25 5.86 0.66 -6.91
CA TYR A 25 6.49 1.96 -6.98
C TYR A 25 7.90 1.89 -7.58
N LYS A 26 8.41 3.05 -7.98
CA LYS A 26 9.80 3.24 -8.40
C LYS A 26 10.41 4.37 -7.59
N THR A 27 11.69 4.25 -7.25
CA THR A 27 12.47 5.41 -6.81
C THR A 27 12.87 6.22 -8.03
N HIS A 28 12.93 7.55 -7.92
CA HIS A 28 13.26 8.46 -9.04
C HIS A 28 14.47 7.99 -9.88
N ASP A 29 15.51 7.49 -9.21
CA ASP A 29 16.77 7.09 -9.84
C ASP A 29 16.81 5.61 -10.29
N SER A 30 15.73 4.84 -10.11
CA SER A 30 15.71 3.40 -10.39
C SER A 30 14.72 3.02 -11.48
N LEU A 31 15.20 2.22 -12.44
CA LEU A 31 14.36 1.56 -13.43
C LEU A 31 13.63 0.34 -12.84
N ILE A 32 14.13 -0.20 -11.71
CA ILE A 32 13.58 -1.37 -11.04
C ILE A 32 12.29 -0.98 -10.32
N ARG A 33 11.20 -1.67 -10.63
CA ARG A 33 9.95 -1.57 -9.87
C ARG A 33 10.08 -2.35 -8.58
N GLN A 34 9.78 -1.69 -7.47
CA GLN A 34 9.61 -2.33 -6.17
C GLN A 34 8.11 -2.49 -5.89
N LYS A 35 7.79 -3.31 -4.90
CA LYS A 35 6.43 -3.54 -4.46
C LYS A 35 6.36 -3.63 -2.94
N ILE A 36 5.19 -3.34 -2.40
CA ILE A 36 4.83 -3.62 -1.02
C ILE A 36 3.52 -4.41 -1.01
N HIS A 37 3.48 -5.48 -0.22
CA HIS A 37 2.28 -6.30 -0.07
C HIS A 37 1.51 -5.85 1.17
N ILE A 38 0.31 -5.33 0.96
CA ILE A 38 -0.60 -4.94 2.04
C ILE A 38 -1.69 -6.00 2.11
N VAL A 39 -1.79 -6.65 3.27
CA VAL A 39 -2.79 -7.69 3.56
C VAL A 39 -3.92 -7.05 4.36
N GLY A 40 -5.11 -7.03 3.76
CA GLY A 40 -6.31 -6.43 4.35
C GLY A 40 -7.06 -7.43 5.25
N SER A 41 -7.88 -6.94 6.16
CA SER A 41 -8.72 -7.82 7.01
C SER A 41 -10.20 -7.86 6.63
N ASP A 42 -10.70 -6.94 5.80
CA ASP A 42 -12.12 -6.87 5.44
C ASP A 42 -12.48 -7.82 4.30
N ASN A 43 -13.72 -8.32 4.30
CA ASN A 43 -14.23 -9.25 3.30
C ASN A 43 -14.67 -8.57 2.00
N ALA A 44 -14.02 -8.93 0.88
CA ALA A 44 -14.30 -8.40 -0.44
C ALA A 44 -15.58 -8.97 -1.09
N TRP A 45 -16.12 -10.09 -0.61
CA TRP A 45 -17.24 -10.78 -1.28
C TRP A 45 -18.56 -10.02 -1.20
N THR A 46 -18.77 -9.24 -0.13
CA THR A 46 -19.99 -8.45 0.06
C THR A 46 -19.87 -7.01 -0.41
N MET A 47 -18.67 -6.58 -0.84
CA MET A 47 -18.42 -5.21 -1.27
C MET A 47 -18.79 -5.00 -2.74
N THR A 48 -19.43 -3.87 -3.01
CA THR A 48 -19.57 -3.29 -4.35
C THR A 48 -18.21 -2.88 -4.93
N THR A 49 -18.17 -2.63 -6.24
CA THR A 49 -16.94 -2.16 -6.92
C THR A 49 -16.42 -0.85 -6.34
N ASP A 50 -17.31 0.08 -6.00
CA ASP A 50 -16.95 1.38 -5.43
C ASP A 50 -16.40 1.24 -4.01
N GLU A 51 -16.99 0.36 -3.20
CA GLU A 51 -16.48 0.02 -1.87
C GLU A 51 -15.11 -0.64 -1.92
N LYS A 52 -14.89 -1.57 -2.85
CA LYS A 52 -13.55 -2.18 -3.08
C LYS A 52 -12.52 -1.13 -3.45
N THR A 53 -12.88 -0.18 -4.31
CA THR A 53 -12.00 0.91 -4.72
C THR A 53 -11.67 1.81 -3.53
N ALA A 54 -12.69 2.22 -2.77
CA ALA A 54 -12.52 3.03 -1.58
C ALA A 54 -11.66 2.33 -0.51
N TYR A 55 -11.87 1.03 -0.31
CA TYR A 55 -11.09 0.23 0.61
C TYR A 55 -9.63 0.11 0.17
N THR A 56 -9.39 -0.17 -1.12
CA THR A 56 -8.03 -0.19 -1.70
C THR A 56 -7.30 1.14 -1.51
N GLN A 57 -7.99 2.27 -1.65
CA GLN A 57 -7.41 3.59 -1.40
C GLN A 57 -7.05 3.81 0.07
N ARG A 58 -7.83 3.26 1.03
CA ARG A 58 -7.50 3.30 2.47
C ARG A 58 -6.30 2.41 2.80
N LEU A 59 -6.22 1.23 2.20
CA LEU A 59 -5.02 0.38 2.30
C LEU A 59 -3.79 1.10 1.76
N PHE A 60 -3.93 1.81 0.64
CA PHE A 60 -2.84 2.60 0.08
C PHE A 60 -2.40 3.74 1.00
N THR A 61 -3.33 4.49 1.59
CA THR A 61 -3.03 5.51 2.60
C THR A 61 -2.21 4.91 3.76
N SER A 62 -2.59 3.71 4.21
CA SER A 62 -1.88 2.99 5.28
C SER A 62 -0.48 2.54 4.84
N ALA A 63 -0.32 2.08 3.59
CA ALA A 63 0.96 1.71 3.01
C ALA A 63 1.95 2.88 3.01
N ILE A 64 1.50 4.07 2.61
CA ILE A 64 2.32 5.29 2.63
C ILE A 64 2.77 5.63 4.05
N ALA A 65 1.84 5.59 5.01
CA ALA A 65 2.15 5.87 6.41
C ALA A 65 3.19 4.89 6.96
N TYR A 66 3.04 3.60 6.64
CA TYR A 66 4.00 2.56 7.01
C TYR A 66 5.38 2.82 6.40
N ILE A 67 5.47 3.05 5.09
CA ILE A 67 6.75 3.30 4.41
C ILE A 67 7.46 4.52 5.00
N ASN A 68 6.73 5.59 5.28
CA ASN A 68 7.27 6.80 5.89
C ASN A 68 7.81 6.53 7.32
N ALA A 69 7.03 5.81 8.15
CA ALA A 69 7.46 5.42 9.48
C ALA A 69 8.69 4.49 9.46
N TYR A 70 8.71 3.51 8.55
CA TYR A 70 9.82 2.58 8.36
C TYR A 70 11.09 3.32 7.94
N TRP A 71 10.99 4.25 6.99
CA TRP A 71 12.10 5.10 6.55
C TRP A 71 12.68 5.91 7.72
N LYS A 72 11.84 6.60 8.49
CA LYS A 72 12.29 7.41 9.64
C LYS A 72 13.02 6.58 10.69
N ARG A 73 12.59 5.33 10.89
CA ARG A 73 13.18 4.44 11.88
C ARG A 73 14.47 3.77 11.40
N HIS A 74 14.51 3.33 10.15
CA HIS A 74 15.55 2.44 9.66
C HIS A 74 16.46 3.07 8.60
N HIS A 75 16.12 4.27 8.09
CA HIS A 75 16.82 4.97 7.01
C HIS A 75 17.03 4.11 5.75
N LYS A 76 16.08 3.19 5.49
CA LYS A 76 16.03 2.32 4.32
C LYS A 76 14.58 2.03 3.93
N LEU A 77 14.36 1.57 2.70
CA LEU A 77 13.05 1.12 2.23
C LEU A 77 12.75 -0.31 2.72
N PRO A 78 11.46 -0.69 2.85
CA PRO A 78 11.07 -2.08 3.10
C PRO A 78 11.56 -3.00 1.97
N GLU A 79 11.89 -4.24 2.33
CA GLU A 79 12.33 -5.24 1.35
C GLU A 79 11.16 -5.72 0.48
N GLU A 80 11.45 -6.19 -0.73
CA GLU A 80 10.42 -6.56 -1.73
C GLU A 80 9.47 -7.68 -1.24
N GLN A 81 9.91 -8.48 -0.28
CA GLN A 81 9.17 -9.61 0.29
C GLN A 81 8.35 -9.22 1.52
N THR A 82 8.36 -7.94 1.91
CA THR A 82 7.68 -7.48 3.13
C THR A 82 6.17 -7.51 2.92
N GLU A 83 5.50 -8.29 3.75
CA GLU A 83 4.06 -8.22 3.94
C GLU A 83 3.73 -7.34 5.13
N VAL A 84 2.70 -6.51 4.97
CA VAL A 84 2.23 -5.58 5.99
C VAL A 84 0.76 -5.89 6.24
N HIS A 85 0.45 -6.36 7.44
CA HIS A 85 -0.84 -6.94 7.81
C HIS A 85 -1.69 -5.96 8.61
N GLN A 86 -2.94 -5.79 8.21
CA GLN A 86 -3.90 -5.00 8.98
C GLN A 86 -4.20 -5.65 10.33
N GLY A 87 -4.29 -4.84 11.38
CA GLY A 87 -4.49 -5.27 12.76
C GLY A 87 -3.20 -5.73 13.46
N ILE A 88 -2.11 -5.92 12.71
CA ILE A 88 -0.78 -6.27 13.23
C ILE A 88 0.17 -5.09 13.05
N ASP A 89 0.42 -4.68 11.81
CA ASP A 89 1.39 -3.66 11.45
C ASP A 89 0.76 -2.26 11.33
N PHE A 90 -0.54 -2.20 11.01
CA PHE A 90 -1.28 -0.95 10.87
C PHE A 90 -2.76 -1.14 11.20
N HIS A 91 -3.45 -0.03 11.44
CA HIS A 91 -4.91 0.00 11.61
C HIS A 91 -5.51 0.98 10.60
N ILE A 92 -6.58 0.59 9.89
CA ILE A 92 -7.34 1.52 9.06
C ILE A 92 -8.22 2.36 10.00
N GLN A 93 -7.74 3.54 10.38
CA GLN A 93 -8.44 4.42 11.32
C GLN A 93 -9.15 5.61 10.69
N SER A 94 -8.97 5.86 9.38
CA SER A 94 -9.49 7.07 8.74
C SER A 94 -10.40 6.77 7.54
N GLU A 95 -11.36 7.67 7.32
CA GLU A 95 -12.11 7.72 6.06
C GLU A 95 -11.25 8.22 4.90
N GLN A 96 -10.04 8.69 5.18
CA GLN A 96 -9.13 9.24 4.19
C GLN A 96 -8.76 8.18 3.15
N LYS A 97 -8.86 8.58 1.89
CA LYS A 97 -8.59 7.75 0.72
C LYS A 97 -7.54 8.45 -0.11
N THR A 98 -6.42 7.78 -0.34
CA THR A 98 -5.39 8.27 -1.26
C THR A 98 -5.48 7.48 -2.55
N ALA A 99 -5.58 8.18 -3.68
CA ALA A 99 -5.47 7.53 -4.99
C ALA A 99 -4.00 7.14 -5.22
N TRP A 100 -3.74 5.88 -5.59
CA TRP A 100 -2.37 5.38 -5.76
C TRP A 100 -1.73 5.76 -7.09
N LYS A 101 -2.53 5.86 -8.17
CA LYS A 101 -1.99 6.01 -9.51
C LYS A 101 -1.37 7.39 -9.69
N GLY A 102 -0.04 7.43 -9.85
CA GLY A 102 0.71 8.67 -10.00
C GLY A 102 1.00 9.37 -8.67
N TYR A 103 0.70 8.75 -7.53
CA TYR A 103 1.03 9.33 -6.23
C TYR A 103 2.55 9.37 -6.05
N MET A 104 3.06 10.51 -5.59
CA MET A 104 4.47 10.72 -5.28
C MET A 104 4.64 10.90 -3.79
N LEU A 105 5.46 10.05 -3.18
CA LEU A 105 5.84 10.13 -1.77
C LEU A 105 7.27 10.65 -1.65
N GLU A 106 7.43 11.82 -1.06
CA GLU A 106 8.73 12.34 -0.66
C GLU A 106 9.04 11.87 0.77
N LEU A 107 10.18 11.20 0.95
CA LEU A 107 10.61 10.66 2.24
C LEU A 107 11.56 11.64 2.93
N VAL A 108 11.12 12.24 4.05
CA VAL A 108 11.85 13.22 4.87
C VAL A 108 12.36 12.59 6.15
#